data_AF-A0A386C7M9-F1
#
_entry.id   AF-A0A386C7M9-F1
#
_cell.length_a   1.000
_cell.length_b   1.000
_cell.length_c   1.000
_cell.angle_alpha   90.00
_cell.angle_beta   90.00
_cell.angle_gamma   90.00
#
_symmetry.space_group_name_H-M   'P 1'
#
loop_
_entity.id
_entity.type
_entity.pdbx_description
1 polymer ?
#
loop_
_entity_poly.entity_id
_entity_poly.type
_entity_poly.pdbx_seq_one_letter_code
_entity_poly.pdbx_strand_id
1 'polypeptide(L)' 'MLFPSTVAGSLPKPAWLAETNKLWPKWRQSGDELAQAKLDATLLAIKLQEDAGVDVVGDGEMSRQHFVHGFLDLSTASTS' A
#
# COMPACT_ATOMS: atom_id res chain seq x y z
N MET A 1 -3.17 13.59 23.52
CA MET A 1 -1.70 13.54 23.54
C MET A 1 -1.12 14.95 23.53
N LEU A 2 0.08 15.13 24.11
CA LEU A 2 0.85 16.38 24.06
C LEU A 2 1.68 16.51 22.76
N PHE A 3 2.08 15.39 22.16
CA PHE A 3 2.80 15.32 20.88
C PHE A 3 2.29 14.14 20.03
N PRO A 4 1.42 14.37 19.04
CA PRO A 4 0.93 13.31 18.16
C PRO A 4 1.99 12.89 17.14
N SER A 5 2.04 11.59 16.85
CA SER A 5 2.94 10.94 15.91
C SER A 5 2.20 10.38 14.70
N THR A 6 2.89 10.36 13.56
CA THR A 6 2.39 9.77 12.32
C THR A 6 3.56 9.33 11.44
N VAL A 7 3.28 8.46 10.47
CA VAL A 7 4.23 8.06 9.43
C VAL A 7 3.97 8.86 8.17
N ALA A 8 5.02 9.42 7.57
CA ALA A 8 4.91 10.10 6.29
C ALA A 8 4.96 9.12 5.12
N GLY A 9 3.86 8.99 4.37
CA GLY A 9 3.83 8.33 3.07
C GLY A 9 3.91 6.79 3.11
N SER A 10 4.68 6.23 2.19
CA SER A 10 4.72 4.79 1.90
C SER A 10 5.50 4.00 2.95
N LEU A 11 5.02 2.80 3.25
CA LEU A 11 5.78 1.79 3.99
C LEU A 11 6.39 0.75 3.02
N PRO A 12 7.47 0.05 3.42
CA PRO A 12 8.07 -0.99 2.58
C PRO A 12 7.05 -2.09 2.26
N LYS A 13 6.86 -2.36 0.97
CA LYS A 13 5.96 -3.44 0.53
C LYS A 13 6.55 -4.80 0.93
N PRO A 14 5.74 -5.72 1.47
CA PRO A 14 6.19 -7.08 1.72
C PRO A 14 6.64 -7.77 0.43
N ALA A 15 7.67 -8.62 0.52
CA ALA A 15 8.25 -9.31 -0.65
C ALA A 15 7.27 -10.26 -1.36
N TRP A 16 6.20 -10.67 -0.67
CA TRP A 16 5.12 -11.48 -1.20
C TRP A 16 4.10 -10.67 -2.01
N LEU A 17 4.06 -9.34 -1.86
CA LEU A 17 3.18 -8.45 -2.61
C LEU A 17 3.86 -7.96 -3.90
N ALA A 18 5.12 -7.54 -3.81
CA ALA A 18 5.86 -6.97 -4.93
C ALA A 18 7.36 -7.30 -4.87
N GLU A 19 8.06 -7.13 -5.99
CA GLU A 19 9.52 -7.27 -6.04
C GLU A 19 10.21 -6.25 -5.13
N THR A 20 11.23 -6.70 -4.38
CA THR A 20 12.03 -5.84 -3.51
C THR A 20 13.25 -5.28 -4.25
N ASN A 21 13.81 -4.16 -3.78
CA ASN A 21 15.04 -3.56 -4.32
C ASN A 21 14.98 -3.19 -5.81
N LYS A 22 13.80 -2.80 -6.30
CA LYS A 22 13.60 -2.32 -7.67
C LYS A 22 12.87 -0.98 -7.66
N LEU A 23 13.25 -0.10 -8.57
CA LEU A 23 12.59 1.21 -8.74
C LEU A 23 11.15 1.06 -9.27
N TRP A 24 10.92 0.05 -10.11
CA TRP A 24 9.62 -0.26 -10.70
C TRP A 24 9.22 -1.70 -10.39
N PRO A 25 8.79 -2.00 -9.15
CA PRO A 25 8.52 -3.36 -8.75
C PRO A 25 7.27 -3.90 -9.46
N LYS A 26 7.36 -5.13 -9.95
CA LYS A 26 6.18 -5.87 -10.44
C LYS A 26 5.41 -6.45 -9.26
N TRP A 27 4.08 -6.48 -9.38
CA TRP A 27 3.24 -7.26 -8.47
C TRP A 27 3.55 -8.75 -8.60
N ARG A 28 3.41 -9.48 -7.49
CA ARG A 28 3.59 -10.93 -7.46
C ARG A 28 2.34 -11.67 -7.96
N GLN A 29 1.15 -11.12 -7.67
CA GLN A 29 -0.14 -11.66 -8.09
C GLN A 29 -0.80 -10.76 -9.15
N SER A 30 -1.90 -11.24 -9.73
CA SER A 30 -2.75 -10.50 -10.70
C SER A 30 -4.24 -10.73 -10.43
N GLY A 31 -5.11 -9.89 -10.99
CA GLY A 31 -6.57 -10.05 -10.84
C GLY A 31 -7.03 -9.94 -9.39
N ASP A 32 -8.01 -10.77 -9.01
CA ASP A 32 -8.61 -10.75 -7.68
C ASP A 32 -7.61 -11.10 -6.57
N GLU A 33 -6.66 -12.00 -6.86
CA GLU A 33 -5.59 -12.32 -5.91
C GLU A 33 -4.71 -11.11 -5.59
N LEU A 34 -4.45 -10.24 -6.58
CA LEU A 34 -3.73 -9.00 -6.35
C LEU A 34 -4.57 -8.00 -5.53
N ALA A 35 -5.87 -7.92 -5.80
CA ALA A 35 -6.77 -7.06 -5.03
C ALA A 35 -6.76 -7.48 -3.54
N GLN A 36 -6.89 -8.78 -3.27
CA GLN A 36 -6.82 -9.32 -1.92
C GLN A 36 -5.44 -9.11 -1.27
N ALA A 37 -4.36 -9.42 -2.00
CA ALA A 37 -2.99 -9.22 -1.49
C ALA A 37 -2.71 -7.75 -1.10
N LYS A 38 -3.23 -6.79 -1.87
CA LYS A 38 -3.14 -5.36 -1.54
C LYS A 38 -3.90 -5.04 -0.24
N LEU A 39 -5.09 -5.59 -0.04
CA LEU A 39 -5.87 -5.40 1.19
C LEU A 39 -5.13 -6.01 2.40
N ASP A 40 -4.62 -7.23 2.27
CA ASP A 40 -3.89 -7.92 3.32
C ASP A 40 -2.63 -7.14 3.73
N ALA A 41 -1.91 -6.57 2.75
CA ALA A 41 -0.75 -5.75 3.01
C ALA A 41 -1.11 -4.44 3.73
N THR A 42 -2.22 -3.81 3.35
CA THR A 42 -2.74 -2.62 4.03
C THR A 42 -3.10 -2.91 5.49
N LEU A 43 -3.79 -4.02 5.75
CA LEU A 43 -4.12 -4.44 7.11
C LEU A 43 -2.87 -4.69 7.95
N LEU A 44 -1.85 -5.34 7.37
CA LEU A 44 -0.56 -5.53 8.01
C LEU A 44 0.12 -4.19 8.32
N ALA A 45 0.12 -3.24 7.38
CA ALA A 45 0.72 -1.92 7.56
C ALA A 45 0.03 -1.11 8.67
N ILE A 46 -1.29 -1.18 8.76
CA ILE A 46 -2.08 -0.57 9.84
C ILE A 46 -1.71 -1.20 11.17
N LYS A 47 -1.73 -2.53 11.24
CA LYS A 47 -1.47 -3.25 12.48
C LYS A 47 -0.08 -2.97 13.05
N LEU A 48 0.94 -2.87 12.18
CA LEU A 48 2.29 -2.50 12.58
C LEU A 48 2.37 -1.09 13.18
N GLN A 49 1.62 -0.13 12.66
CA GLN A 49 1.57 1.23 13.20
C GLN A 49 0.82 1.28 14.53
N GLU A 50 -0.30 0.57 14.66
CA GLU A 50 -1.03 0.43 15.92
C GLU A 50 -0.16 -0.20 17.01
N ASP A 51 0.54 -1.30 16.68
CA ASP A 51 1.44 -2.00 17.60
C ASP A 51 2.66 -1.14 17.99
N ALA A 52 3.10 -0.24 17.11
CA ALA A 52 4.13 0.75 17.39
C ALA A 52 3.63 1.96 18.20
N GLY A 53 2.32 2.09 18.43
CA GLY A 53 1.72 3.20 19.16
C GLY A 53 1.66 4.52 18.36
N VAL A 54 1.61 4.45 17.03
CA VAL A 54 1.44 5.63 16.17
C VAL A 54 0.03 6.20 16.35
N ASP A 55 -0.08 7.52 16.58
CA ASP A 55 -1.36 8.17 16.88
C ASP A 55 -2.27 8.31 15.65
N VAL A 56 -1.69 8.69 14.51
CA VAL A 56 -2.41 8.83 13.24
C VAL A 56 -1.85 7.83 12.24
N VAL A 57 -2.63 6.76 12.00
CA VAL A 57 -2.26 5.63 11.15
C VAL A 57 -2.61 5.91 9.69
N GLY A 58 -1.69 5.53 8.78
CA GLY A 58 -1.92 5.51 7.33
C GLY A 58 -2.00 4.11 6.74
N ASP A 59 -2.43 4.00 5.48
CA ASP A 59 -2.52 2.72 4.74
C ASP A 59 -1.16 2.19 4.22
N GLY A 60 -0.08 2.95 4.45
CA GLY A 60 1.27 2.64 3.98
C GLY A 60 1.42 2.67 2.46
N GLU A 61 0.43 3.20 1.72
CA GLU A 61 0.37 3.20 0.25
C GLU A 61 0.52 1.81 -0.38
N MET A 62 0.04 0.76 0.29
CA MET A 62 0.26 -0.63 -0.13
C MET A 62 -0.27 -0.94 -1.54
N SER A 63 -1.39 -0.32 -1.92
CA SER A 63 -2.01 -0.49 -3.25
C SER A 63 -1.34 0.30 -4.38
N ARG A 64 -0.52 1.31 -4.05
CA ARG A 64 0.17 2.17 -5.02
C ARG A 64 1.43 1.48 -5.53
N GLN A 65 1.54 1.36 -6.85
CA GLN A 65 2.69 0.68 -7.46
C GLN A 65 3.91 1.60 -7.56
N HIS A 66 3.69 2.86 -7.93
CA HIS A 66 4.73 3.84 -8.15
C HIS A 66 4.34 5.19 -7.56
N PHE A 67 5.35 5.94 -7.12
CA PHE A 67 5.21 7.30 -6.59
C PHE A 67 4.73 8.29 -7.67
N VAL A 68 5.05 8.03 -8.94
CA VAL A 68 4.56 8.77 -10.11
C VAL A 68 3.42 7.97 -10.75
N HIS A 69 2.22 8.55 -10.78
CA HIS A 69 0.93 8.07 -11.32
C HIS A 69 -0.04 7.40 -10.33
N GLY A 70 -0.97 8.22 -9.82
CA GLY A 70 -2.21 7.79 -9.18
C GLY A 70 -3.48 8.19 -9.94
N PHE A 71 -3.39 8.68 -11.19
CA PHE A 71 -4.52 9.35 -11.87
C PHE A 71 -5.03 8.68 -13.16
N LEU A 72 -4.37 7.63 -13.69
CA LEU A 72 -4.71 7.10 -15.03
C LEU A 72 -5.56 5.82 -15.07
N ASP A 73 -5.69 5.05 -13.98
CA ASP A 73 -6.37 3.74 -14.03
C ASP A 73 -7.86 3.76 -13.66
N LEU A 74 -8.43 4.92 -13.29
CA LEU A 74 -9.86 5.01 -12.93
C LEU A 74 -10.81 5.27 -14.12
N SER A 75 -10.31 5.47 -15.35
CA SER A 75 -11.14 5.89 -16.48
C SER A 75 -11.57 4.79 -17.46
N THR A 76 -11.29 3.51 -17.21
CA THR A 76 -11.60 2.43 -18.17
C THR A 76 -12.63 1.40 -17.70
N ALA A 77 -13.18 1.53 -16.49
CA ALA A 77 -14.20 0.63 -15.97
C ALA A 77 -15.63 1.22 -16.10
N SER A 78 -16.06 1.59 -17.32
CA SER A 78 -17.49 1.79 -17.61
C SER A 78 -17.81 1.63 -19.10
N THR A 79 -17.44 0.52 -19.73
CA THR A 79 -18.14 0.07 -20.95
C THR A 79 -17.97 -1.44 -21.13
N SER A 80 -18.95 -2.21 -20.68
CA SER A 80 -19.41 -3.49 -21.26
C SER A 80 -20.74 -3.84 -20.60
#